data_AF-A0A3P6EVR6-F1
#
_entry.id   AF-A0A3P6EVR6-F1
#
_cell.length_a   1.000
_cell.length_b   1.000
_cell.length_c   1.000
_cell.angle_alpha   90.00
_cell.angle_beta   90.00
_cell.angle_gamma   90.00
#
_symmetry.space_group_name_H-M   'P 1'
#
loop_
_entity.id
_entity.type
_entity.pdbx_description
1 polymer ?
#
loop_
_entity_poly.entity_id
_entity_poly.type
_entity_poly.pdbx_seq_one_letter_code
_entity_poly.pdbx_strand_id
1 'polypeptide(L)' 'MKLSGNPPRVLVYDSSTPWLLDVAHDNGLRGAAFFTQPWPVSVIYYHVHKGSFSVPSTRHGHSTLASF' A
#
# COMPACT_ATOMS: atom_id res chain seq x y z
N MET A 1 -10.36 24.95 5.78
CA MET A 1 -9.06 25.61 5.52
C MET A 1 -8.78 25.56 4.03
N LYS A 2 -8.99 26.67 3.30
CA LYS A 2 -8.45 26.84 1.95
C LYS A 2 -7.05 27.42 2.11
N LEU A 3 -6.01 26.65 1.76
CA LEU A 3 -4.65 27.16 1.61
C LEU A 3 -4.59 28.00 0.32
N SER A 4 -5.23 29.17 0.32
CA SER A 4 -5.42 30.00 -0.90
C SER A 4 -4.10 30.48 -1.52
N GLY A 5 -2.98 30.39 -0.81
CA GLY A 5 -1.64 30.73 -1.31
C GLY A 5 -0.71 29.56 -1.57
N ASN A 6 -1.04 28.33 -1.14
CA ASN A 6 -0.15 27.17 -1.23
C ASN A 6 -0.98 25.88 -1.39
N PRO A 7 -1.50 25.59 -2.59
CA PRO A 7 -2.27 24.38 -2.81
C PRO A 7 -1.38 23.13 -2.58
N PRO A 8 -1.96 22.02 -2.10
CA PRO A 8 -1.25 20.75 -2.01
C PRO A 8 -0.63 20.37 -3.36
N ARG A 9 0.54 19.74 -3.32
CA ARG A 9 1.26 19.26 -4.52
C ARG A 9 1.38 17.75 -4.58
N VAL A 10 1.23 17.08 -3.43
CA VAL A 10 1.45 15.66 -3.25
C VAL A 10 0.37 15.08 -2.36
N LEU A 11 -0.19 13.93 -2.74
CA LEU A 11 -1.02 13.09 -1.90
C LEU A 11 -0.17 11.91 -1.41
N VAL A 12 0.12 11.88 -0.12
CA VAL A 12 0.69 10.71 0.55
C VAL A 12 -0.46 9.86 1.09
N TYR A 13 -0.51 8.60 0.72
CA TYR A 13 -1.60 7.70 1.08
C TYR A 13 -1.09 6.34 1.55
N ASP A 14 -1.90 5.62 2.33
CA ASP A 14 -1.53 4.28 2.80
C ASP A 14 -1.49 3.28 1.64
N SER A 15 -0.45 2.47 1.58
CA SER A 15 -0.22 1.49 0.51
C SER A 15 -1.37 0.49 0.27
N SER A 16 -2.25 0.27 1.26
CA SER A 16 -3.45 -0.57 1.14
C SER A 16 -4.57 0.07 0.29
N THR A 17 -4.42 1.33 -0.10
CA THR A 17 -5.42 2.10 -0.87
C THR A 17 -4.88 2.58 -2.23
N PRO A 18 -4.47 1.66 -3.14
CA PRO A 18 -3.78 2.02 -4.38
C PRO A 18 -4.60 2.91 -5.33
N TRP A 19 -5.94 2.86 -5.25
CA TRP A 19 -6.85 3.69 -6.04
C TRP A 19 -6.70 5.21 -5.77
N LEU A 20 -6.08 5.60 -4.65
CA LEU A 20 -5.80 7.01 -4.37
C LEU A 20 -4.73 7.59 -5.29
N LEU A 21 -3.94 6.77 -5.98
CA LEU A 21 -3.03 7.25 -7.01
C LEU A 21 -3.80 7.90 -8.17
N ASP A 22 -4.89 7.27 -8.60
CA ASP A 22 -5.74 7.80 -9.68
C ASP A 22 -6.40 9.11 -9.23
N VAL A 23 -6.90 9.17 -7.99
CA VAL A 23 -7.45 10.40 -7.39
C VAL A 23 -6.39 11.51 -7.35
N ALA A 24 -5.13 11.19 -7.04
CA ALA A 24 -4.06 12.19 -7.06
C ALA A 24 -3.85 12.75 -8.48
N HIS A 25 -3.77 11.87 -9.49
CA HIS A 25 -3.56 12.26 -10.88
C HIS A 25 -4.73 13.09 -11.42
N ASP A 26 -5.97 12.70 -11.13
CA ASP A 26 -7.19 13.42 -11.53
C ASP A 26 -7.24 14.84 -10.97
N ASN A 27 -6.58 15.08 -9.84
CA ASN A 27 -6.49 16.39 -9.19
C ASN A 27 -5.17 17.14 -9.51
N GLY A 28 -4.35 16.64 -10.44
CA GLY A 28 -3.07 17.24 -10.81
C GLY A 28 -2.01 17.18 -9.70
N LEU A 29 -2.16 16.25 -8.76
CA LEU A 29 -1.25 16.00 -7.65
C LEU A 29 -0.31 14.85 -8.00
N ARG A 30 0.89 14.85 -7.39
CA ARG A 30 1.76 13.67 -7.37
C ARG A 30 1.25 12.71 -6.29
N GLY A 31 1.24 11.40 -6.55
CA GLY A 31 0.92 10.39 -5.54
C GLY A 31 2.18 9.77 -4.93
N ALA A 32 2.15 9.45 -3.63
CA ALA A 32 3.18 8.66 -2.96
C ALA A 32 2.53 7.64 -2.00
N ALA A 33 2.76 6.35 -2.24
CA ALA A 33 2.34 5.30 -1.33
C ALA A 33 3.26 5.26 -0.09
N PHE A 34 2.67 5.19 1.09
CA PHE A 34 3.35 5.01 2.36
C PHE A 34 3.04 3.63 2.93
N PHE A 35 4.07 2.83 3.13
CA PHE A 35 3.95 1.51 3.75
C PHE A 35 4.14 1.69 5.26
N THR A 36 3.05 1.53 6.01
CA THR A 36 3.03 1.63 7.48
C THR A 36 3.67 0.40 8.15
N GLN A 37 3.91 -0.66 7.38
CA GLN A 37 4.52 -1.91 7.82
C GLN A 37 6.03 -1.96 7.53
N PRO A 38 6.79 -2.84 8.21
CA PRO A 38 8.20 -3.07 7.91
C PRO A 38 8.45 -3.48 6.46
N TRP A 39 9.59 -3.07 5.91
CA TRP A 39 9.95 -3.33 4.51
C TRP A 39 9.88 -4.81 4.06
N PRO A 40 10.14 -5.85 4.90
CA PRO A 40 10.01 -7.24 4.44
C PRO A 40 8.57 -7.61 4.07
N VAL A 41 7.58 -6.95 4.66
CA VAL A 41 6.16 -7.18 4.34
C VAL A 41 5.87 -6.74 2.90
N SER A 42 6.42 -5.62 2.45
CA SER A 42 6.31 -5.17 1.06
C SER A 42 6.93 -6.16 0.07
N VAL A 43 8.05 -6.81 0.43
CA VAL A 43 8.68 -7.86 -0.40
C VAL A 43 7.79 -9.09 -0.52
N ILE A 44 7.17 -9.51 0.58
CA ILE A 44 6.20 -10.62 0.56
C ILE A 44 5.02 -10.26 -0.34
N TYR A 45 4.40 -9.09 -0.16
CA TYR A 45 3.30 -8.63 -1.01
C TYR A 45 3.69 -8.57 -2.49
N TYR A 46 4.89 -8.11 -2.81
CA TYR A 46 5.40 -8.12 -4.18
C TYR A 46 5.45 -9.53 -4.77
N HIS A 47 6.02 -10.51 -4.06
CA HIS A 47 6.12 -11.88 -4.57
C HIS A 47 4.77 -12.60 -4.61
N VAL A 48 3.85 -12.31 -3.69
CA VAL A 48 2.46 -12.78 -3.74
C VAL A 48 1.75 -12.21 -4.96
N HIS A 49 1.84 -10.90 -5.18
CA HIS A 49 1.23 -10.23 -6.33
C HIS A 49 1.79 -10.73 -7.66
N LYS A 50 3.10 -11.01 -7.73
CA LYS A 50 3.75 -11.61 -8.90
C LYS A 50 3.46 -13.11 -9.08
N GLY A 51 2.78 -13.75 -8.12
CA GLY A 51 2.50 -15.19 -8.14
C GLY A 51 3.74 -16.08 -7.91
N SER A 52 4.86 -15.51 -7.49
CA SER A 52 6.10 -16.26 -7.20
C SER A 52 6.13 -16.84 -5.78
N PHE A 53 5.17 -16.45 -4.94
CA PHE A 53 4.99 -16.94 -3.58
C PHE A 53 3.51 -17.20 -3.32
N SER A 54 3.15 -18.42 -2.92
CA SER A 54 1.80 -18.79 -2.55
C SER A 54 1.60 -18.64 -1.04
N VAL A 55 0.57 -17.92 -0.62
CA VAL A 55 0.18 -17.89 0.79
C VAL A 55 -0.41 -19.27 1.16
N PRO A 56 0.12 -19.97 2.18
CA PRO A 56 -0.42 -21.25 2.59
C PRO A 56 -1.89 -21.08 3.03
N SER A 57 -2.82 -21.71 2.31
CA SER A 57 -4.23 -21.77 2.72
C SER A 57 -4.42 -22.93 3.71
N THR A 58 -3.95 -22.79 4.94
CA THR A 58 -4.18 -23.82 5.96
C THR A 58 -5.63 -23.75 6.42
N ARG A 59 -6.47 -24.68 5.96
CA ARG A 59 -7.83 -24.83 6.49
C ARG A 59 -7.88 -25.48 7.88
N HIS A 60 -6.76 -25.75 8.53
CA HIS A 60 -6.54 -25.95 9.99
C HIS A 60 -5.14 -26.55 10.15
N GLY A 61 -4.30 -25.97 11.00
CA GLY A 61 -2.97 -26.47 11.30
C GLY A 61 -1.93 -25.35 11.39
N HIS A 62 -1.94 -24.63 12.52
CA HIS A 62 -0.86 -23.78 13.04
C HIS A 62 -0.02 -23.01 11.99
N SER A 63 -0.57 -21.92 11.44
CA SER A 63 0.20 -21.02 10.58
C SER A 63 0.92 -19.95 11.42
N THR A 64 2.20 -20.17 11.69
CA THR A 64 3.15 -19.23 12.31
C THR A 64 3.33 -17.91 11.53
N LEU A 65 2.72 -17.78 10.35
CA LEU A 65 2.75 -16.59 9.51
C LEU A 65 1.70 -15.53 9.89
N ALA A 66 0.79 -15.83 10.82
CA ALA A 66 -0.16 -14.86 11.38
C ALA A 66 0.41 -14.06 12.57
N SER A 67 1.72 -14.22 12.87
CA SER A 67 2.37 -13.64 14.06
C SER A 67 3.15 -12.35 13.79
N PHE A 68 2.84 -11.63 12.71
CA PHE A 68 3.32 -10.27 12.48
C PHE A 68 2.17 -9.27 12.58
#